data_AF-A0A1Z5HEA2-F1
#
_entry.id   AF-A0A1Z5HEA2-F1
#
_cell.length_a   1.000
_cell.length_b   1.000
_cell.length_c   1.000
_cell.angle_alpha   90.00
_cell.angle_beta   90.00
_cell.angle_gamma   90.00
#
_symmetry.space_group_name_H-M   'P 1'
#
loop_
_entity.id
_entity.type
_entity.pdbx_description
1 polymer ?
#
loop_
_entity_poly.entity_id
_entity_poly.type
_entity_poly.pdbx_seq_one_letter_code
_entity_poly.pdbx_strand_id
1 'polypeptide(L)'
;MAPTEDKLGFMLPYTPLHYLLLQQLSNPLVMTSGNLSDQPQCVDNHEARQKLGTIADYFLMHDRDIVNRLDDSVMRLLDNKMHVLRRARGFSPEVLQLPEGFNNKQQILAMGGELKNSFCLLKQGMAIVSQHIGDLENAAAQLDYRYQLKCYQQLFDFKADLIAVDLHADYLSTQYGQQLAEDQPFSLVSVQHHHAHIAACMAEHGLALDTPSVLAAVFDGLGMGLSGELWGSEFLFSDYSTCQRLGHFQEISMPGGVPAMREPWRNAYAQLTHYFNYADIHKEFADLEIIRLLETKPLATLTSMIDKKLNSPLSSSCGRWFDAFAALLGLCPEQISYEGQAAIMLENLATTEFFKLEDNPYSYEIENKNEIFVINWQALLLAVLQDLQQQIDKAVIAARIHHTLISATVKLLMKLSIQTETNTIILSGGVFQNRLLLN
;
A
#
# COMPACT_ATOMS: atom_id res chain seq x y z
N MET A 1 -14.63 -0.25 -19.03
CA MET A 1 -14.81 -0.24 -17.56
C MET A 1 -13.47 -0.25 -16.84
N ALA A 2 -12.44 -0.96 -17.31
CA ALA A 2 -11.07 -0.83 -16.80
C ALA A 2 -10.05 -1.02 -17.96
N PRO A 3 -9.61 0.05 -18.63
CA PRO A 3 -8.90 -0.04 -19.92
C PRO A 3 -7.46 -0.59 -19.83
N THR A 4 -6.87 -0.56 -18.64
CA THR A 4 -5.48 -0.97 -18.37
C THR A 4 -5.40 -2.20 -17.46
N GLU A 5 -6.54 -2.81 -17.14
CA GLU A 5 -6.65 -3.95 -16.24
C GLU A 5 -7.05 -5.22 -17.01
N ASP A 6 -6.43 -6.35 -16.66
CA ASP A 6 -6.84 -7.66 -17.16
C ASP A 6 -8.03 -8.25 -16.38
N LYS A 7 -8.50 -7.53 -15.36
CA LYS A 7 -9.58 -7.92 -14.44
C LYS A 7 -10.68 -6.87 -14.44
N LEU A 8 -11.88 -7.33 -14.09
CA LEU A 8 -13.02 -6.48 -13.81
C LEU A 8 -13.51 -6.75 -12.39
N GLY A 9 -13.71 -5.68 -11.62
CA GLY A 9 -14.51 -5.76 -10.41
C GLY A 9 -15.97 -5.98 -10.79
N PHE A 10 -16.59 -7.01 -10.24
CA PHE A 10 -18.02 -7.28 -10.43
C PHE A 10 -18.67 -7.56 -9.08
N MET A 11 -19.98 -7.36 -9.02
CA MET A 11 -20.79 -7.67 -7.86
C MET A 11 -22.11 -8.31 -8.29
N LEU A 12 -22.70 -9.09 -7.40
CA LEU A 12 -24.03 -9.64 -7.58
C LEU A 12 -25.09 -8.78 -6.88
N PRO A 13 -26.37 -8.88 -7.29
CA PRO A 13 -27.46 -8.16 -6.63
C PRO A 13 -27.56 -8.55 -5.16
N TYR A 14 -27.39 -7.58 -4.26
CA TYR A 14 -27.40 -7.81 -2.81
C TYR A 14 -28.56 -7.11 -2.09
N THR A 15 -29.45 -6.44 -2.82
CA THR A 15 -30.68 -5.82 -2.27
C THR A 15 -31.86 -6.10 -3.19
N PRO A 16 -33.12 -6.09 -2.69
CA PRO A 16 -34.30 -6.24 -3.53
C PRO A 16 -34.37 -5.23 -4.68
N LEU A 17 -33.87 -4.00 -4.47
CA LEU A 17 -33.82 -2.98 -5.51
C LEU A 17 -32.94 -3.40 -6.69
N HIS A 18 -31.76 -3.99 -6.42
CA HIS A 18 -30.89 -4.48 -7.49
C HIS A 18 -31.56 -5.57 -8.33
N TYR A 19 -32.28 -6.49 -7.68
CA TYR A 19 -33.04 -7.53 -8.39
C TYR A 19 -34.13 -6.91 -9.30
N LEU A 20 -34.89 -5.94 -8.81
CA LEU A 20 -35.92 -5.25 -9.60
C LEU A 20 -35.32 -4.48 -10.79
N LEU A 21 -34.20 -3.79 -10.59
CA LEU A 21 -33.50 -3.06 -11.66
C LEU A 21 -33.03 -4.01 -12.75
N LEU A 22 -32.39 -5.13 -12.39
CA LEU A 22 -31.87 -6.10 -13.36
C LEU A 22 -32.95 -6.98 -14.00
N GLN A 23 -34.16 -7.04 -13.44
CA GLN A 23 -35.31 -7.62 -14.14
C GLN A 23 -35.77 -6.75 -15.33
N GLN A 24 -35.58 -5.42 -15.23
CA GLN A 24 -35.99 -4.48 -16.27
C GLN A 24 -34.85 -4.15 -17.25
N LEU A 25 -33.60 -4.28 -16.81
CA LEU A 25 -32.41 -3.92 -17.58
C LEU A 25 -31.66 -5.17 -18.04
N SER A 26 -31.43 -5.29 -19.35
CA SER A 26 -30.75 -6.45 -19.94
C SER A 26 -29.22 -6.35 -19.94
N ASN A 27 -28.65 -5.27 -19.42
CA ASN A 27 -27.22 -4.96 -19.47
C ASN A 27 -26.61 -4.92 -18.06
N PRO A 28 -25.31 -5.25 -17.91
CA PRO A 28 -24.61 -5.01 -16.65
C PRO A 28 -24.58 -3.51 -16.34
N LEU A 29 -24.67 -3.18 -15.04
CA LEU A 29 -24.68 -1.82 -14.54
C LEU A 29 -23.34 -1.46 -13.91
N VAL A 30 -22.87 -0.25 -14.14
CA VAL A 30 -21.75 0.32 -13.40
C VAL A 30 -22.26 0.75 -12.02
N MET A 31 -21.73 0.12 -10.97
CA MET A 31 -21.98 0.51 -9.58
C MET A 31 -20.68 1.07 -9.01
N THR A 32 -20.64 2.38 -8.80
CA THR A 32 -19.52 3.07 -8.18
C THR A 32 -20.03 3.95 -7.04
N SER A 33 -19.11 4.37 -6.18
CA SER A 33 -19.39 5.18 -5.01
C SER A 33 -19.95 6.55 -5.43
N GLY A 34 -21.08 6.95 -4.84
CA GLY A 34 -21.77 8.21 -5.14
C GLY A 34 -21.14 9.40 -4.43
N ASN A 35 -19.97 9.85 -4.90
CA ASN A 35 -19.20 10.94 -4.30
C ASN A 35 -18.35 11.68 -5.34
N LEU A 36 -17.88 12.88 -4.96
CA LEU A 36 -16.76 13.53 -5.63
C LEU A 36 -15.48 12.74 -5.36
N SER A 37 -14.49 12.84 -6.25
CA SER A 37 -13.18 12.16 -6.05
C SER A 37 -12.64 12.41 -4.65
N ASP A 38 -12.15 11.35 -4.03
CA ASP A 38 -11.50 11.35 -2.71
C ASP A 38 -12.41 11.75 -1.53
N GLN A 39 -13.72 11.93 -1.75
CA GLN A 39 -14.70 12.15 -0.68
C GLN A 39 -15.45 10.88 -0.30
N PRO A 40 -15.93 10.75 0.95
CA PRO A 40 -16.83 9.68 1.35
C PRO A 40 -18.15 9.68 0.54
N GLN A 41 -18.75 8.49 0.41
CA GLN A 41 -20.10 8.30 -0.16
C GLN A 41 -21.14 9.15 0.56
N CYS A 42 -22.02 9.80 -0.22
CA CYS A 42 -23.18 10.51 0.35
C CYS A 42 -24.15 9.50 0.97
N VAL A 43 -24.64 9.78 2.18
CA VAL A 43 -25.66 8.96 2.86
C VAL A 43 -27.03 9.65 2.94
N ASP A 44 -27.04 10.98 2.81
CA ASP A 44 -28.25 11.80 2.86
C ASP A 44 -28.77 12.19 1.46
N ASN A 45 -30.09 12.21 1.30
CA ASN A 45 -30.76 12.50 0.03
C ASN A 45 -30.58 13.95 -0.42
N HIS A 46 -30.50 14.92 0.51
CA HIS A 46 -30.27 16.32 0.15
C HIS A 46 -28.80 16.52 -0.25
N GLU A 47 -27.87 15.96 0.52
CA GLU A 47 -26.44 15.97 0.20
C GLU A 47 -26.16 15.37 -1.20
N ALA A 48 -26.72 14.20 -1.50
CA ALA A 48 -26.53 13.53 -2.79
C ALA A 48 -26.98 14.42 -3.96
N ARG A 49 -28.15 15.06 -3.87
CA ARG A 49 -28.63 15.98 -4.90
C ARG A 49 -27.72 17.19 -5.06
N GLN A 50 -27.23 17.75 -3.97
CA GLN A 50 -26.36 18.92 -3.98
C GLN A 50 -24.99 18.61 -4.60
N LYS A 51 -24.36 17.51 -4.18
CA LYS A 51 -23.00 17.16 -4.61
C LYS A 51 -22.94 16.50 -5.99
N LEU A 52 -23.96 15.71 -6.34
CA LEU A 52 -23.95 14.89 -7.56
C LEU A 52 -24.85 15.44 -8.66
N GLY A 53 -25.53 16.57 -8.45
CA GLY A 53 -26.47 17.14 -9.42
C GLY A 53 -25.85 17.55 -10.76
N THR A 54 -24.53 17.72 -10.82
CA THR A 54 -23.78 17.97 -12.06
C THR A 54 -23.16 16.71 -12.67
N ILE A 55 -23.32 15.55 -12.02
CA ILE A 55 -22.75 14.26 -12.40
C ILE A 55 -23.85 13.30 -12.85
N ALA A 56 -24.95 13.24 -12.10
CA ALA A 56 -26.05 12.32 -12.33
C ALA A 56 -27.23 13.02 -13.02
N ASP A 57 -27.71 12.42 -14.12
CA ASP A 57 -28.92 12.89 -14.81
C ASP A 57 -30.20 12.60 -14.02
N TYR A 58 -30.19 11.52 -13.22
CA TYR A 58 -31.34 11.05 -12.47
C TYR A 58 -30.92 10.55 -11.08
N PHE A 59 -31.85 10.64 -10.12
CA PHE A 59 -31.67 10.14 -8.77
C PHE A 59 -32.78 9.15 -8.41
N LEU A 60 -32.38 7.94 -8.01
CA LEU A 60 -33.27 6.92 -7.43
C LEU A 60 -32.99 6.82 -5.93
N MET A 61 -33.91 7.33 -5.11
CA MET A 61 -33.75 7.50 -3.65
C MET A 61 -34.90 6.83 -2.88
N HIS A 62 -34.74 6.69 -1.56
CA HIS A 62 -35.77 6.18 -0.66
C HIS A 62 -35.82 6.99 0.65
N ASP A 63 -36.87 6.77 1.44
CA ASP A 63 -37.16 7.40 2.73
C ASP A 63 -36.65 6.59 3.94
N ARG A 64 -35.89 5.52 3.71
CA ARG A 64 -35.16 4.79 4.75
C ARG A 64 -33.78 5.41 4.95
N ASP A 65 -33.54 6.06 6.07
CA ASP A 65 -32.24 6.70 6.32
C ASP A 65 -31.07 5.70 6.34
N ILE A 66 -29.94 6.13 5.77
CA ILE A 66 -28.65 5.43 5.88
C ILE A 66 -27.87 6.10 7.01
N VAL A 67 -27.90 5.49 8.19
CA VAL A 67 -27.28 6.09 9.39
C VAL A 67 -25.75 5.99 9.35
N ASN A 68 -25.22 4.85 8.90
CA ASN A 68 -23.79 4.60 8.84
C ASN A 68 -23.35 4.41 7.39
N ARG A 69 -22.34 5.17 6.98
CA ARG A 69 -21.69 4.98 5.69
C ARG A 69 -20.96 3.64 5.68
N LEU A 70 -21.11 2.90 4.59
CA LEU A 70 -20.47 1.61 4.41
C LEU A 70 -20.20 1.35 2.93
N ASP A 71 -18.93 1.46 2.52
CA ASP A 71 -18.50 1.12 1.16
C ASP A 71 -18.73 -0.36 0.85
N ASP A 72 -18.77 -0.69 -0.44
CA ASP A 72 -18.68 -2.07 -0.89
C ASP A 72 -17.29 -2.65 -0.57
N SER A 73 -17.28 -3.84 0.04
CA SER A 73 -16.05 -4.60 0.21
C SER A 73 -15.52 -5.03 -1.15
N VAL A 74 -14.20 -5.06 -1.29
CA VAL A 74 -13.51 -5.52 -2.49
C VAL A 74 -12.64 -6.68 -2.11
N MET A 75 -12.79 -7.79 -2.84
CA MET A 75 -12.01 -8.99 -2.65
C MET A 75 -11.52 -9.51 -3.99
N ARG A 76 -10.43 -10.28 -3.97
CA ARG A 76 -9.85 -10.92 -5.14
C ARG A 76 -9.66 -12.40 -4.84
N LEU A 77 -10.00 -13.26 -5.80
CA LEU A 77 -9.65 -14.67 -5.74
C LEU A 77 -8.22 -14.84 -6.27
N LEU A 78 -7.35 -15.44 -5.46
CA LEU A 78 -5.97 -15.78 -5.79
C LEU A 78 -5.71 -17.19 -5.29
N ASP A 79 -5.26 -18.10 -6.17
CA ASP A 79 -4.96 -19.50 -5.83
C ASP A 79 -6.06 -20.20 -5.00
N ASN A 80 -7.31 -20.01 -5.42
CA ASN A 80 -8.53 -20.50 -4.76
C ASN A 80 -8.76 -19.96 -3.33
N LYS A 81 -8.06 -18.91 -2.92
CA LYS A 81 -8.26 -18.20 -1.65
C LYS A 81 -8.77 -16.79 -1.92
N MET A 82 -9.68 -16.33 -1.06
CA MET A 82 -10.21 -14.97 -1.15
C MET A 82 -9.32 -14.03 -0.35
N HIS A 83 -8.73 -13.04 -1.02
CA HIS A 83 -7.95 -11.97 -0.41
C HIS A 83 -8.80 -10.71 -0.34
N VAL A 84 -8.90 -10.12 0.84
CA VAL A 84 -9.64 -8.86 1.05
C VAL A 84 -8.74 -7.69 0.67
N LEU A 85 -9.18 -6.87 -0.27
CA LEU A 85 -8.51 -5.61 -0.67
C LEU A 85 -9.11 -4.41 0.05
N ARG A 86 -10.42 -4.45 0.34
CA ARG A 86 -11.15 -3.46 1.13
C ARG A 86 -12.16 -4.17 2.02
N ARG A 87 -12.00 -4.06 3.34
CA ARG A 87 -12.93 -4.57 4.36
C ARG A 87 -13.98 -3.51 4.68
N ALA A 88 -15.23 -3.75 4.29
CA ALA A 88 -16.36 -2.85 4.58
C ALA A 88 -17.67 -3.65 4.63
N ARG A 89 -18.61 -3.43 3.69
CA ARG A 89 -19.91 -4.12 3.65
C ARG A 89 -19.80 -5.64 3.69
N GLY A 90 -20.60 -6.27 4.55
CA GLY A 90 -20.61 -7.72 4.74
C GLY A 90 -19.56 -8.22 5.73
N PHE A 91 -18.60 -7.38 6.14
CA PHE A 91 -17.60 -7.69 7.15
C PHE A 91 -17.77 -6.81 8.38
N SER A 92 -17.66 -5.49 8.25
CA SER A 92 -17.74 -4.60 9.42
C SER A 92 -19.19 -4.48 9.92
N PRO A 93 -19.48 -4.55 11.23
CA PRO A 93 -18.56 -4.56 12.39
C PRO A 93 -18.37 -5.96 13.02
N GLU A 94 -18.10 -7.01 12.22
CA GLU A 94 -17.77 -8.34 12.72
C GLU A 94 -16.65 -8.28 13.78
N VAL A 95 -16.86 -9.04 14.84
CA VAL A 95 -15.94 -9.16 15.97
C VAL A 95 -14.96 -10.29 15.69
N LEU A 96 -13.67 -9.96 15.62
CA LEU A 96 -12.60 -10.92 15.40
C LEU A 96 -12.03 -11.39 16.74
N GLN A 97 -11.80 -12.69 16.89
CA GLN A 97 -11.15 -13.25 18.07
C GLN A 97 -9.64 -13.04 17.95
N LEU A 98 -9.01 -12.46 18.98
CA LEU A 98 -7.55 -12.36 19.04
C LEU A 98 -6.94 -13.73 19.38
N PRO A 99 -5.68 -13.98 18.97
CA PRO A 99 -4.98 -15.23 19.27
C PRO A 99 -4.83 -15.51 20.77
N GLU A 100 -4.40 -16.73 21.09
CA GLU A 100 -4.09 -17.14 22.45
C GLU A 100 -3.09 -16.17 23.12
N GLY A 101 -3.32 -15.88 24.41
CA GLY A 101 -2.50 -14.96 25.20
C GLY A 101 -3.00 -13.50 25.22
N PHE A 102 -3.84 -13.08 24.26
CA PHE A 102 -4.42 -11.73 24.23
C PHE A 102 -5.64 -11.56 25.16
N ASN A 103 -5.52 -11.96 26.43
CA ASN A 103 -6.63 -11.92 27.41
C ASN A 103 -6.62 -10.65 28.29
N ASN A 104 -5.93 -9.60 27.87
CA ASN A 104 -5.83 -8.35 28.64
C ASN A 104 -7.22 -7.70 28.81
N LYS A 105 -7.47 -7.15 30.00
CA LYS A 105 -8.68 -6.38 30.31
C LYS A 105 -8.63 -4.95 29.76
N GLN A 106 -7.45 -4.45 29.45
CA GLN A 106 -7.23 -3.12 28.90
C GLN A 106 -7.91 -2.97 27.54
N GLN A 107 -8.68 -1.89 27.39
CA GLN A 107 -9.34 -1.54 26.14
C GLN A 107 -8.42 -0.63 25.32
N ILE A 108 -8.02 -1.09 24.13
CA ILE A 108 -7.06 -0.37 23.28
C ILE A 108 -7.77 0.15 22.03
N LEU A 109 -7.68 1.45 21.77
CA LEU A 109 -8.12 2.06 20.54
C LEU A 109 -6.92 2.20 19.59
N ALA A 110 -6.87 1.44 18.52
CA ALA A 110 -5.87 1.63 17.46
C ALA A 110 -6.41 2.58 16.38
N MET A 111 -5.70 3.68 16.14
CA MET A 111 -6.17 4.75 15.25
C MET A 111 -5.98 4.44 13.75
N GLY A 112 -5.06 3.53 13.42
CA GLY A 112 -4.69 3.16 12.05
C GLY A 112 -3.74 4.15 11.36
N GLY A 113 -3.37 3.86 10.11
CA GLY A 113 -2.56 4.76 9.27
C GLY A 113 -3.36 5.90 8.63
N GLU A 114 -2.76 6.67 7.73
CA GLU A 114 -3.42 7.79 7.05
C GLU A 114 -4.26 7.35 5.84
N LEU A 115 -3.65 6.57 4.96
CA LEU A 115 -4.25 6.09 3.72
C LEU A 115 -5.02 4.79 3.94
N LYS A 116 -6.16 4.68 3.25
CA LYS A 116 -7.06 3.52 3.34
C LYS A 116 -7.41 3.16 4.80
N ASN A 117 -7.55 4.16 5.65
CA ASN A 117 -7.64 4.02 7.09
C ASN A 117 -8.79 3.10 7.53
N SER A 118 -8.52 2.36 8.61
CA SER A 118 -9.50 1.76 9.51
C SER A 118 -8.96 1.84 10.93
N PHE A 119 -9.77 2.32 11.87
CA PHE A 119 -9.50 2.18 13.32
C PHE A 119 -9.96 0.81 13.84
N CYS A 120 -9.43 0.39 14.99
CA CYS A 120 -9.79 -0.87 15.65
C CYS A 120 -10.01 -0.69 17.15
N LEU A 121 -11.07 -1.31 17.68
CA LEU A 121 -11.33 -1.41 19.11
C LEU A 121 -10.91 -2.79 19.62
N LEU A 122 -9.95 -2.86 20.55
CA LEU A 122 -9.54 -4.10 21.19
C LEU A 122 -10.14 -4.19 22.59
N LYS A 123 -10.97 -5.20 22.85
CA LYS A 123 -11.67 -5.39 24.13
C LYS A 123 -11.82 -6.87 24.44
N GLN A 124 -11.33 -7.31 25.60
CA GLN A 124 -11.55 -8.67 26.12
C GLN A 124 -11.14 -9.80 25.14
N GLY A 125 -9.96 -9.68 24.54
CA GLY A 125 -9.49 -10.65 23.54
C GLY A 125 -10.22 -10.61 22.21
N MET A 126 -10.96 -9.54 21.93
CA MET A 126 -11.63 -9.33 20.65
C MET A 126 -11.09 -8.07 19.98
N ALA A 127 -11.06 -8.07 18.65
CA ALA A 127 -10.76 -6.93 17.81
C ALA A 127 -11.98 -6.58 16.94
N ILE A 128 -12.45 -5.35 17.03
CA ILE A 128 -13.51 -4.81 16.18
C ILE A 128 -12.90 -3.79 15.24
N VAL A 129 -12.63 -4.21 14.01
CA VAL A 129 -12.10 -3.35 12.94
C VAL A 129 -13.25 -2.59 12.29
N SER A 130 -13.10 -1.27 12.17
CA SER A 130 -14.06 -0.42 11.46
C SER A 130 -14.17 -0.77 9.98
N GLN A 131 -15.17 -0.22 9.31
CA GLN A 131 -15.19 -0.19 7.86
C GLN A 131 -14.04 0.65 7.31
N HIS A 132 -13.71 0.44 6.03
CA HIS A 132 -12.84 1.36 5.29
C HIS A 132 -13.33 2.81 5.40
N ILE A 133 -12.50 3.68 5.97
CA ILE A 133 -12.78 5.10 6.09
C ILE A 133 -12.29 5.84 4.85
N GLY A 134 -11.07 5.56 4.38
CA GLY A 134 -10.49 6.19 3.19
C GLY A 134 -9.20 6.94 3.50
N ASP A 135 -8.96 8.01 2.75
CA ASP A 135 -7.80 8.90 2.91
C ASP A 135 -8.14 10.04 3.88
N LEU A 136 -7.46 10.08 5.03
CA LEU A 136 -7.76 11.05 6.08
C LEU A 136 -7.30 12.48 5.76
N GLU A 137 -6.45 12.70 4.74
CA GLU A 137 -6.11 14.05 4.26
C GLU A 137 -7.35 14.80 3.73
N ASN A 138 -8.38 14.06 3.33
CA ASN A 138 -9.66 14.63 2.97
C ASN A 138 -10.48 15.02 4.22
N ALA A 139 -10.83 16.30 4.32
CA ALA A 139 -11.61 16.82 5.46
C ALA A 139 -12.96 16.09 5.67
N ALA A 140 -13.63 15.67 4.60
CA ALA A 140 -14.88 14.92 4.73
C ALA A 140 -14.64 13.49 5.27
N ALA A 141 -13.54 12.84 4.88
CA ALA A 141 -13.14 11.56 5.44
C ALA A 141 -12.75 11.68 6.92
N GLN A 142 -12.08 12.75 7.32
CA GLN A 142 -11.77 13.01 8.73
C GLN A 142 -13.04 13.21 9.58
N LEU A 143 -14.05 13.90 9.06
CA LEU A 143 -15.35 14.06 9.74
C LEU A 143 -16.07 12.71 9.89
N ASP A 144 -16.10 11.89 8.82
CA ASP A 144 -16.67 10.54 8.87
C ASP A 144 -15.90 9.65 9.86
N TYR A 145 -14.56 9.67 9.85
CA TYR A 145 -13.72 8.96 10.81
C TYR A 145 -14.15 9.22 12.26
N ARG A 146 -14.27 10.51 12.63
CA ARG A 146 -14.61 10.91 14.00
C ARG A 146 -16.05 10.55 14.37
N TYR A 147 -16.96 10.60 13.40
CA TYR A 147 -18.34 10.17 13.59
C TYR A 147 -18.41 8.66 13.81
N GLN A 148 -17.82 7.87 12.92
CA GLN A 148 -17.80 6.40 13.00
C GLN A 148 -17.13 5.91 14.27
N LEU A 149 -16.01 6.53 14.69
CA LEU A 149 -15.35 6.18 15.95
C LEU A 149 -16.29 6.32 17.14
N LYS A 150 -17.03 7.44 17.23
CA LYS A 150 -18.02 7.65 18.30
C LYS A 150 -19.16 6.63 18.24
N CYS A 151 -19.65 6.33 17.04
CA CYS A 151 -20.69 5.32 16.83
C CYS A 151 -20.23 3.94 17.31
N TYR A 152 -19.02 3.53 16.96
CA TYR A 152 -18.44 2.25 17.40
C TYR A 152 -18.21 2.23 18.92
N GLN A 153 -17.72 3.32 19.50
CA GLN A 153 -17.55 3.42 20.95
C GLN A 153 -18.86 3.25 21.71
N GLN A 154 -19.94 3.86 21.21
CA GLN A 154 -21.28 3.71 21.78
C GLN A 154 -21.84 2.30 21.57
N LEU A 155 -21.71 1.76 20.35
CA LEU A 155 -22.26 0.44 19.98
C LEU A 155 -21.63 -0.70 20.80
N PHE A 156 -20.34 -0.61 21.10
CA PHE A 156 -19.59 -1.65 21.81
C PHE A 156 -19.36 -1.34 23.29
N ASP A 157 -19.97 -0.28 23.82
CA ASP A 157 -19.74 0.23 25.19
C ASP A 157 -18.24 0.27 25.50
N PHE A 158 -17.51 0.97 24.63
CA PHE A 158 -16.05 0.97 24.62
C PHE A 158 -15.50 2.30 25.12
N LYS A 159 -14.55 2.19 26.04
CA LYS A 159 -13.78 3.33 26.55
C LYS A 159 -12.31 2.96 26.51
N ALA A 160 -11.52 3.72 25.76
CA ALA A 160 -10.10 3.47 25.62
C ALA A 160 -9.38 3.69 26.96
N ASP A 161 -8.61 2.68 27.38
CA ASP A 161 -7.60 2.78 28.43
C ASP A 161 -6.23 3.14 27.83
N LEU A 162 -6.03 2.83 26.54
CA LEU A 162 -4.83 3.10 25.75
C LEU A 162 -5.21 3.37 24.30
N ILE A 163 -4.45 4.24 23.65
CA ILE A 163 -4.59 4.64 22.26
C ILE A 163 -3.28 4.28 21.56
N ALA A 164 -3.37 3.46 20.52
CA ALA A 164 -2.24 3.13 19.65
C ALA A 164 -2.31 3.97 18.38
N VAL A 165 -1.23 4.67 18.06
CA VAL A 165 -1.08 5.51 16.86
C VAL A 165 0.09 5.02 16.02
N ASP A 166 0.10 5.37 14.74
CA ASP A 166 1.29 5.17 13.90
C ASP A 166 2.46 6.00 14.44
N LEU A 167 3.69 5.55 14.18
CA LEU A 167 4.91 6.28 14.51
C LEU A 167 5.01 7.62 13.75
N HIS A 168 4.32 7.75 12.60
CA HIS A 168 4.28 9.00 11.85
C HIS A 168 3.50 10.09 12.61
N ALA A 169 4.22 11.09 13.13
CA ALA A 169 3.63 12.17 13.94
C ALA A 169 2.64 13.06 13.16
N ASP A 170 2.87 13.27 11.86
CA ASP A 170 2.02 14.16 11.05
C ASP A 170 0.77 13.48 10.46
N TYR A 171 0.54 12.17 10.70
CA TYR A 171 -0.72 11.55 10.30
C TYR A 171 -1.87 12.16 11.09
N LEU A 172 -2.98 12.48 10.43
CA LEU A 172 -4.18 13.02 11.05
C LEU A 172 -4.81 12.00 12.01
N SER A 173 -4.65 10.69 11.75
CA SER A 173 -5.00 9.65 12.71
C SER A 173 -4.15 9.73 13.99
N THR A 174 -2.84 9.96 13.84
CA THR A 174 -1.89 10.12 14.96
C THR A 174 -2.16 11.37 15.77
N GLN A 175 -2.29 12.53 15.11
CA GLN A 175 -2.60 13.81 15.76
C GLN A 175 -3.92 13.74 16.53
N TYR A 176 -4.94 13.12 15.94
CA TYR A 176 -6.22 12.95 16.62
C TYR A 176 -6.12 11.96 17.79
N GLY A 177 -5.36 10.88 17.66
CA GLY A 177 -5.09 9.96 18.78
C GLY A 177 -4.35 10.63 19.93
N GLN A 178 -3.36 11.48 19.62
CA GLN A 178 -2.67 12.32 20.60
C GLN A 178 -3.64 13.27 21.28
N GLN A 179 -4.51 13.96 20.52
CA GLN A 179 -5.53 14.85 21.08
C GLN A 179 -6.47 14.12 22.05
N LEU A 180 -6.89 12.89 21.72
CA LEU A 180 -7.72 12.08 22.60
C LEU A 180 -7.00 11.64 23.88
N ALA A 181 -5.67 11.57 23.85
CA ALA A 181 -4.83 11.18 24.98
C ALA A 181 -4.32 12.36 25.83
N GLU A 182 -4.54 13.62 25.43
CA GLU A 182 -4.00 14.82 26.10
C GLU A 182 -4.34 14.88 27.60
N ASP A 183 -5.52 14.39 27.99
CA ASP A 183 -5.96 14.36 29.39
C ASP A 183 -5.31 13.24 30.23
N GLN A 184 -4.58 12.30 29.59
CA GLN A 184 -3.96 11.13 30.24
C GLN A 184 -2.66 10.68 29.52
N PRO A 185 -1.47 11.21 29.87
CA PRO A 185 -0.23 10.99 29.11
C PRO A 185 0.25 9.53 29.02
N PHE A 186 -0.20 8.62 29.89
CA PHE A 186 0.12 7.18 29.82
C PHE A 186 -0.85 6.37 28.96
N SER A 187 -1.78 7.05 28.26
CA SER A 187 -2.80 6.44 27.41
C SER A 187 -2.43 6.46 25.93
N LEU A 188 -1.18 6.72 25.56
CA LEU A 188 -0.74 6.73 24.16
C LEU A 188 0.51 5.86 23.93
N VAL A 189 0.50 5.06 22.87
CA VAL A 189 1.67 4.32 22.37
C VAL A 189 1.80 4.50 20.86
N SER A 190 3.02 4.74 20.39
CA SER A 190 3.34 4.76 18.96
C SER A 190 3.81 3.37 18.51
N VAL A 191 3.26 2.88 17.40
CA VAL A 191 3.60 1.59 16.80
C VAL A 191 4.18 1.84 15.41
N GLN A 192 5.29 1.18 15.10
CA GLN A 192 5.92 1.33 13.79
C GLN A 192 5.05 0.68 12.70
N HIS A 193 4.92 1.35 11.55
CA HIS A 193 4.00 0.98 10.47
C HIS A 193 4.19 -0.46 9.94
N HIS A 194 5.43 -0.86 9.67
CA HIS A 194 5.74 -2.19 9.14
C HIS A 194 5.64 -3.28 10.21
N HIS A 195 5.92 -2.95 11.47
CA HIS A 195 5.65 -3.82 12.62
C HIS A 195 4.15 -4.09 12.77
N ALA A 196 3.30 -3.07 12.57
CA ALA A 196 1.85 -3.24 12.56
C ALA A 196 1.38 -4.19 11.43
N HIS A 197 1.95 -4.08 10.22
CA HIS A 197 1.69 -5.01 9.11
C HIS A 197 2.03 -6.47 9.45
N ILE A 198 3.13 -6.70 10.18
CA ILE A 198 3.54 -8.03 10.65
C ILE A 198 2.56 -8.54 11.71
N ALA A 199 2.31 -7.74 12.74
CA ALA A 199 1.43 -8.10 13.86
C ALA A 199 0.00 -8.40 13.38
N ALA A 200 -0.52 -7.66 12.40
CA ALA A 200 -1.82 -7.93 11.79
C ALA A 200 -1.87 -9.31 11.11
N CYS A 201 -0.84 -9.67 10.34
CA CYS A 201 -0.75 -10.98 9.69
C CYS A 201 -0.57 -12.11 10.71
N MET A 202 0.27 -11.93 11.73
CA MET A 202 0.41 -12.88 12.83
C MET A 202 -0.95 -13.14 13.53
N ALA A 203 -1.70 -12.07 13.79
CA ALA A 203 -3.00 -12.15 14.45
C ALA A 203 -4.06 -12.84 13.58
N GLU A 204 -4.12 -12.52 12.29
CA GLU A 204 -5.02 -13.17 11.33
C GLU A 204 -4.75 -14.68 11.21
N HIS A 205 -3.49 -15.08 11.29
CA HIS A 205 -3.07 -16.49 11.26
C HIS A 205 -3.15 -17.19 12.62
N GLY A 206 -3.65 -16.52 13.66
CA GLY A 206 -3.86 -17.12 14.98
C GLY A 206 -2.58 -17.42 15.76
N LEU A 207 -1.46 -16.76 15.46
CA LEU A 207 -0.21 -16.94 16.19
C LEU A 207 -0.33 -16.39 17.61
N ALA A 208 -0.08 -17.23 18.61
CA ALA A 208 -0.21 -16.90 20.03
C ALA A 208 0.74 -15.77 20.44
N LEU A 209 0.42 -15.05 21.52
CA LEU A 209 1.20 -13.91 22.03
C LEU A 209 2.67 -14.25 22.31
N ASP A 210 2.95 -15.47 22.76
CA ASP A 210 4.29 -15.97 23.09
C ASP A 210 5.01 -16.62 21.89
N THR A 211 4.45 -16.52 20.68
CA THR A 211 5.10 -16.96 19.45
C THR A 211 6.47 -16.27 19.32
N PRO A 212 7.57 -17.02 19.14
CA PRO A 212 8.89 -16.44 18.92
C PRO A 212 8.92 -15.53 17.69
N SER A 213 9.92 -14.64 17.63
CA SER A 213 10.08 -13.73 16.52
C SER A 213 10.06 -14.46 15.16
N VAL A 214 9.30 -13.92 14.22
CA VAL A 214 9.17 -14.40 12.86
C VAL A 214 9.99 -13.51 11.93
N LEU A 215 10.38 -14.05 10.78
CA LEU A 215 10.97 -13.27 9.71
C LEU A 215 9.86 -12.69 8.84
N ALA A 216 10.01 -11.47 8.36
CA ALA A 216 9.04 -10.85 7.47
C ALA A 216 9.70 -10.07 6.34
N ALA A 217 9.09 -10.09 5.16
CA ALA A 217 9.28 -9.08 4.14
C ALA A 217 8.03 -8.18 4.12
N VAL A 218 8.22 -6.89 4.37
CA VAL A 218 7.14 -5.91 4.38
C VAL A 218 7.37 -4.87 3.29
N PHE A 219 6.65 -5.01 2.19
CA PHE A 219 6.82 -4.20 0.99
C PHE A 219 5.62 -3.29 0.78
N ASP A 220 5.85 -1.97 0.76
CA ASP A 220 4.80 -0.96 0.71
C ASP A 220 5.23 0.28 -0.10
N GLY A 221 4.31 1.25 -0.18
CA GLY A 221 4.59 2.61 -0.62
C GLY A 221 5.53 3.31 0.36
N LEU A 222 5.03 3.77 1.50
CA LEU A 222 5.83 4.48 2.51
C LEU A 222 5.32 4.17 3.91
N GLY A 223 6.24 3.98 4.85
CA GLY A 223 5.96 4.00 6.28
C GLY A 223 7.13 4.58 7.06
N MET A 224 6.84 5.28 8.16
CA MET A 224 7.88 5.90 8.97
C MET A 224 8.76 4.81 9.64
N GLY A 225 10.07 4.95 9.49
CA GLY A 225 11.09 4.14 10.14
C GLY A 225 11.30 4.57 11.60
N LEU A 226 12.04 3.77 12.34
CA LEU A 226 12.25 3.97 13.78
C LEU A 226 12.99 5.27 14.13
N SER A 227 13.80 5.81 13.21
CA SER A 227 14.58 7.05 13.40
C SER A 227 14.16 8.16 12.45
N GLY A 228 12.97 8.06 11.83
CA GLY A 228 12.46 9.04 10.87
C GLY A 228 12.78 8.75 9.40
N GLU A 229 13.35 7.58 9.09
CA GLU A 229 13.58 7.14 7.71
C GLU A 229 12.25 6.82 7.00
N LEU A 230 12.24 6.77 5.66
CA LEU A 230 11.06 6.36 4.90
C LEU A 230 11.21 4.92 4.38
N TRP A 231 10.57 3.99 5.07
CA TRP A 231 10.61 2.56 4.76
C TRP A 231 9.59 2.15 3.71
N GLY A 232 9.83 1.00 3.08
CA GLY A 232 8.86 0.36 2.19
C GLY A 232 9.36 -0.89 1.48
N SER A 233 10.50 -1.47 1.88
CA SER A 233 10.99 -2.75 1.36
C SER A 233 11.75 -3.55 2.42
N GLU A 234 11.18 -3.65 3.61
CA GLU A 234 11.93 -4.05 4.80
C GLU A 234 11.92 -5.55 5.02
N PHE A 235 13.08 -6.08 5.41
CA PHE A 235 13.24 -7.43 5.95
C PHE A 235 13.40 -7.31 7.45
N LEU A 236 12.42 -7.82 8.20
CA LEU A 236 12.26 -7.58 9.62
C LEU A 236 12.24 -8.90 10.40
N PHE A 237 12.81 -8.91 11.59
CA PHE A 237 12.69 -10.00 12.55
C PHE A 237 11.95 -9.49 13.76
N SER A 238 10.75 -10.03 14.01
CA SER A 238 9.77 -9.37 14.86
C SER A 238 8.85 -10.36 15.55
N ASP A 239 8.53 -10.07 16.81
CA ASP A 239 7.39 -10.63 17.53
C ASP A 239 6.33 -9.52 17.77
N TYR A 240 5.29 -9.76 18.55
CA TYR A 240 4.27 -8.74 18.83
C TYR A 240 4.78 -7.49 19.57
N SER A 241 5.94 -7.55 20.19
CA SER A 241 6.53 -6.52 21.06
C SER A 241 7.84 -5.92 20.53
N THR A 242 8.60 -6.67 19.73
CA THR A 242 9.90 -6.26 19.19
C THR A 242 9.91 -6.29 17.67
N CYS A 243 10.66 -5.39 17.06
CA CYS A 243 10.85 -5.33 15.62
C CYS A 243 12.28 -4.89 15.28
N GLN A 244 13.07 -5.80 14.73
CA GLN A 244 14.46 -5.57 14.31
C GLN A 244 14.54 -5.51 12.78
N ARG A 245 15.14 -4.44 12.25
CA ARG A 245 15.47 -4.34 10.81
C ARG A 245 16.70 -5.20 10.52
N LEU A 246 16.59 -6.12 9.55
CA LEU A 246 17.68 -7.00 9.12
C LEU A 246 18.13 -6.73 7.68
N GLY A 247 17.26 -6.12 6.87
CA GLY A 247 17.64 -5.72 5.52
C GLY A 247 16.59 -4.84 4.86
N HIS A 248 16.95 -4.27 3.72
CA HIS A 248 16.08 -3.42 2.92
C HIS A 248 16.60 -3.27 1.47
N PHE A 249 15.81 -2.66 0.59
CA PHE A 249 16.35 -2.22 -0.70
C PHE A 249 17.25 -1.02 -0.51
N GLN A 250 18.23 -0.85 -1.40
CA GLN A 250 19.04 0.36 -1.48
C GLN A 250 18.16 1.60 -1.40
N GLU A 251 18.48 2.48 -0.45
CA GLU A 251 17.75 3.73 -0.25
C GLU A 251 18.04 4.68 -1.40
N ILE A 252 16.98 5.17 -2.05
CA ILE A 252 17.03 6.10 -3.18
C ILE A 252 16.32 7.40 -2.77
N SER A 253 16.83 8.52 -3.27
CA SER A 253 16.21 9.82 -3.05
C SER A 253 14.83 9.92 -3.72
N MET A 254 13.88 10.54 -3.04
CA MET A 254 12.56 10.91 -3.58
C MET A 254 12.51 12.42 -3.90
N PRO A 255 13.03 12.88 -5.06
CA PRO A 255 13.16 14.30 -5.34
C PRO A 255 11.79 14.99 -5.49
N GLY A 256 11.47 15.83 -4.53
CA GLY A 256 10.18 16.52 -4.38
C GLY A 256 9.33 15.97 -3.24
N GLY A 257 9.65 14.81 -2.67
CA GLY A 257 8.79 14.14 -1.69
C GLY A 257 7.49 13.65 -2.35
N VAL A 258 6.36 14.24 -1.99
CA VAL A 258 5.01 13.87 -2.49
C VAL A 258 4.92 13.84 -4.03
N PRO A 259 5.43 14.82 -4.80
CA PRO A 259 5.57 14.71 -6.25
C PRO A 259 6.16 13.40 -6.77
N ALA A 260 7.18 12.83 -6.10
CA ALA A 260 7.76 11.55 -6.52
C ALA A 260 6.79 10.37 -6.35
N MET A 261 5.76 10.49 -5.52
CA MET A 261 4.68 9.49 -5.41
C MET A 261 3.66 9.62 -6.54
N ARG A 262 3.61 10.76 -7.24
CA ARG A 262 2.63 11.04 -8.31
C ARG A 262 3.24 11.04 -9.70
N GLU A 263 4.54 11.28 -9.81
CA GLU A 263 5.27 11.46 -11.07
C GLU A 263 6.39 10.40 -11.20
N PRO A 264 6.09 9.21 -11.78
CA PRO A 264 7.02 8.08 -11.82
C PRO A 264 8.40 8.36 -12.44
N TRP A 265 8.48 9.26 -13.42
CA TRP A 265 9.74 9.69 -14.03
C TRP A 265 10.77 10.22 -13.01
N ARG A 266 10.33 10.80 -11.89
CA ARG A 266 11.21 11.27 -10.81
C ARG A 266 11.96 10.14 -10.15
N ASN A 267 11.28 9.01 -9.91
CA ASN A 267 11.88 7.82 -9.32
C ASN A 267 12.84 7.16 -10.32
N ALA A 268 12.48 7.10 -11.61
CA ALA A 268 13.39 6.62 -12.65
C ALA A 268 14.67 7.47 -12.73
N TYR A 269 14.54 8.80 -12.73
CA TYR A 269 15.70 9.69 -12.73
C TYR A 269 16.58 9.48 -11.49
N ALA A 270 15.98 9.43 -10.30
CA ALA A 270 16.71 9.24 -9.05
C ALA A 270 17.49 7.91 -9.03
N GLN A 271 16.87 6.82 -9.48
CA GLN A 271 17.53 5.50 -9.60
C GLN A 271 18.72 5.57 -10.57
N LEU A 272 18.53 6.15 -11.76
CA LEU A 272 19.59 6.28 -12.77
C LEU A 272 20.78 7.09 -12.23
N THR A 273 20.52 8.23 -11.59
CA THR A 273 21.59 9.08 -11.02
C THR A 273 22.26 8.50 -9.79
N HIS A 274 21.57 7.62 -9.05
CA HIS A 274 22.14 6.96 -7.88
C HIS A 274 23.18 5.92 -8.30
N TYR A 275 22.86 5.13 -9.32
CA TYR A 275 23.70 4.01 -9.74
C TYR A 275 24.72 4.36 -10.83
N PHE A 276 24.50 5.43 -11.59
CA PHE A 276 25.30 5.76 -12.75
C PHE A 276 25.59 7.26 -12.85
N ASN A 277 26.64 7.59 -13.59
CA ASN A 277 26.76 8.93 -14.13
C ASN A 277 25.69 9.13 -15.21
N TYR A 278 24.75 10.04 -14.97
CA TYR A 278 23.64 10.26 -15.88
C TYR A 278 24.07 10.73 -17.28
N ALA A 279 25.21 11.43 -17.42
CA ALA A 279 25.69 11.84 -18.73
C ALA A 279 26.10 10.65 -19.60
N ASP A 280 26.64 9.59 -18.99
CA ASP A 280 27.02 8.36 -19.70
C ASP A 280 25.76 7.60 -20.12
N ILE A 281 24.77 7.47 -19.22
CA ILE A 281 23.46 6.87 -19.52
C ILE A 281 22.74 7.62 -20.63
N HIS A 282 22.69 8.96 -20.54
CA HIS A 282 22.05 9.82 -21.54
C HIS A 282 22.66 9.61 -22.92
N LYS A 283 24.00 9.53 -22.99
CA LYS A 283 24.73 9.31 -24.24
C LYS A 283 24.50 7.92 -24.83
N GLU A 284 24.56 6.87 -24.01
CA GLU A 284 24.46 5.48 -24.46
C GLU A 284 23.03 5.09 -24.86
N PHE A 285 22.04 5.59 -24.12
CA PHE A 285 20.63 5.21 -24.24
C PHE A 285 19.73 6.34 -24.77
N ALA A 286 20.30 7.32 -25.50
CA ALA A 286 19.62 8.53 -25.99
C ALA A 286 18.31 8.26 -26.76
N ASP A 287 18.21 7.10 -27.42
CA ASP A 287 17.05 6.74 -28.22
C ASP A 287 15.86 6.16 -27.41
N LEU A 288 16.07 5.83 -26.13
CA LEU A 288 15.00 5.31 -25.29
C LEU A 288 13.96 6.38 -24.95
N GLU A 289 12.69 6.01 -24.97
CA GLU A 289 11.54 6.90 -24.70
C GLU A 289 11.69 7.63 -23.36
N ILE A 290 12.13 6.92 -22.31
CA ILE A 290 12.33 7.50 -20.98
C ILE A 290 13.47 8.52 -20.96
N ILE A 291 14.55 8.32 -21.71
CA ILE A 291 15.65 9.29 -21.77
C ILE A 291 15.19 10.57 -22.47
N ARG A 292 14.49 10.43 -23.61
CA ARG A 292 13.87 11.56 -24.31
C ARG A 292 12.83 12.29 -23.46
N LEU A 293 12.06 11.56 -22.65
CA LEU A 293 11.12 12.17 -21.71
C LEU A 293 11.87 13.00 -20.67
N LEU A 294 12.94 12.46 -20.07
CA LEU A 294 13.72 13.14 -19.04
C LEU A 294 14.37 14.43 -19.57
N GLU A 295 14.75 14.50 -20.85
CA GLU A 295 15.25 15.74 -21.48
C GLU A 295 14.23 16.90 -21.42
N THR A 296 12.93 16.58 -21.36
CA THR A 296 11.86 17.60 -21.23
C THR A 296 11.65 18.08 -19.79
N LYS A 297 12.33 17.47 -18.81
CA LYS A 297 12.14 17.71 -17.37
C LYS A 297 13.21 18.63 -16.80
N PRO A 298 12.95 19.30 -15.66
CA PRO A 298 13.92 20.18 -15.01
C PRO A 298 15.01 19.40 -14.26
N LEU A 299 15.81 18.59 -14.98
CA LEU A 299 16.77 17.66 -14.37
C LEU A 299 17.81 18.37 -13.51
N ALA A 300 18.34 19.52 -13.93
CA ALA A 300 19.30 20.29 -13.14
C ALA A 300 18.74 20.71 -11.77
N THR A 301 17.43 21.01 -11.71
CA THR A 301 16.74 21.28 -10.44
C THR A 301 16.68 20.03 -9.58
N LEU A 302 16.30 18.88 -10.15
CA LEU A 302 16.26 17.61 -9.41
C LEU A 302 17.66 17.20 -8.92
N THR A 303 18.71 17.32 -9.74
CA THR A 303 20.10 17.07 -9.31
C THR A 303 20.45 17.95 -8.11
N SER A 304 20.17 19.25 -8.17
CA SER A 304 20.42 20.15 -7.03
C SER A 304 19.59 19.79 -5.80
N MET A 305 18.39 19.23 -5.95
CA MET A 305 17.58 18.77 -4.80
C MET A 305 18.20 17.55 -4.16
N ILE A 306 18.66 16.58 -4.97
CA ILE A 306 19.30 15.35 -4.52
C ILE A 306 20.63 15.66 -3.83
N ASP A 307 21.53 16.39 -4.50
CA ASP A 307 22.88 16.71 -3.99
C ASP A 307 22.84 17.49 -2.67
N LYS A 308 21.90 18.43 -2.55
CA LYS A 308 21.73 19.27 -1.34
C LYS A 308 20.76 18.67 -0.32
N LYS A 309 20.18 17.50 -0.61
CA LYS A 309 19.14 16.85 0.22
C LYS A 309 17.96 17.77 0.55
N LEU A 310 17.56 18.61 -0.42
CA LEU A 310 16.46 19.57 -0.27
C LEU A 310 15.16 18.97 -0.80
N ASN A 311 14.17 18.77 0.07
CA ASN A 311 12.89 18.13 -0.27
C ASN A 311 13.08 16.83 -1.05
N SER A 312 14.11 16.06 -0.69
CA SER A 312 14.54 14.86 -1.39
C SER A 312 14.91 13.77 -0.38
N PRO A 313 13.96 13.37 0.50
CA PRO A 313 14.24 12.37 1.52
C PRO A 313 14.68 11.05 0.87
N LEU A 314 15.51 10.29 1.58
CA LEU A 314 15.86 8.94 1.17
C LEU A 314 14.72 7.99 1.54
N SER A 315 14.46 7.02 0.68
CA SER A 315 13.50 5.96 0.94
C SER A 315 13.94 4.62 0.37
N SER A 316 13.64 3.54 1.09
CA SER A 316 13.72 2.16 0.63
C SER A 316 12.41 1.68 -0.01
N SER A 317 11.52 2.56 -0.45
CA SER A 317 10.18 2.19 -0.94
C SER A 317 10.19 1.19 -2.11
N CYS A 318 9.54 0.04 -1.93
CA CYS A 318 9.25 -0.90 -3.02
C CYS A 318 8.23 -0.31 -4.00
N GLY A 319 7.25 0.45 -3.52
CA GLY A 319 6.30 1.16 -4.39
C GLY A 319 7.00 2.14 -5.35
N ARG A 320 7.94 2.97 -4.85
CA ARG A 320 8.72 3.89 -5.71
C ARG A 320 9.68 3.14 -6.63
N TRP A 321 10.19 1.99 -6.20
CA TRP A 321 10.97 1.08 -7.05
C TRP A 321 10.12 0.61 -8.24
N PHE A 322 8.87 0.16 -8.00
CA PHE A 322 7.93 -0.19 -9.07
C PHE A 322 7.61 1.00 -9.99
N ASP A 323 7.38 2.19 -9.42
CA ASP A 323 7.11 3.40 -10.22
C ASP A 323 8.29 3.72 -11.16
N ALA A 324 9.53 3.56 -10.71
CA ALA A 324 10.71 3.77 -11.54
C ALA A 324 10.75 2.80 -12.74
N PHE A 325 10.55 1.50 -12.52
CA PHE A 325 10.54 0.52 -13.60
C PHE A 325 9.34 0.66 -14.54
N ALA A 326 8.17 0.99 -14.00
CA ALA A 326 7.00 1.33 -14.80
C ALA A 326 7.29 2.52 -15.72
N ALA A 327 7.94 3.57 -15.22
CA ALA A 327 8.33 4.73 -16.02
C ALA A 327 9.35 4.38 -17.12
N LEU A 328 10.36 3.53 -16.83
CA LEU A 328 11.32 3.04 -17.83
C LEU A 328 10.62 2.31 -18.99
N LEU A 329 9.56 1.56 -18.70
CA LEU A 329 8.77 0.83 -19.69
C LEU A 329 7.68 1.71 -20.33
N GLY A 330 7.55 2.98 -19.95
CA GLY A 330 6.58 3.92 -20.52
C GLY A 330 5.15 3.77 -19.97
N LEU A 331 5.00 3.19 -18.77
CA LEU A 331 3.71 3.01 -18.10
C LEU A 331 3.48 4.16 -17.10
N CYS A 332 2.57 5.07 -17.46
CA CYS A 332 2.28 6.30 -16.69
C CYS A 332 3.54 7.09 -16.28
N PRO A 333 4.52 7.31 -17.17
CA PRO A 333 5.81 7.86 -16.77
C PRO A 333 5.68 9.30 -16.26
N GLU A 334 4.73 10.06 -16.81
CA GLU A 334 4.49 11.47 -16.46
C GLU A 334 3.81 11.64 -15.11
N GLN A 335 2.63 11.02 -14.96
CA GLN A 335 1.79 11.20 -13.78
C GLN A 335 0.81 10.04 -13.64
N ILE A 336 0.60 9.57 -12.41
CA ILE A 336 -0.47 8.64 -12.06
C ILE A 336 -1.73 9.41 -11.62
N SER A 337 -2.88 8.81 -11.89
CA SER A 337 -4.22 9.30 -11.52
C SER A 337 -4.72 8.75 -10.19
N TYR A 338 -4.21 7.60 -9.74
CA TYR A 338 -4.51 7.00 -8.45
C TYR A 338 -3.29 6.26 -7.89
N GLU A 339 -3.31 6.02 -6.58
CA GLU A 339 -2.22 5.35 -5.86
C GLU A 339 -1.98 3.94 -6.42
N GLY A 340 -0.72 3.62 -6.75
CA GLY A 340 -0.32 2.30 -7.24
C GLY A 340 -0.60 2.04 -8.72
N GLN A 341 -1.16 2.99 -9.49
CA GLN A 341 -1.49 2.79 -10.90
C GLN A 341 -0.33 2.25 -11.73
N ALA A 342 0.86 2.85 -11.63
CA ALA A 342 2.01 2.44 -12.44
C ALA A 342 2.49 1.02 -12.09
N ALA A 343 2.48 0.67 -10.79
CA ALA A 343 2.78 -0.68 -10.32
C ALA A 343 1.77 -1.72 -10.82
N ILE A 344 0.47 -1.41 -10.78
CA ILE A 344 -0.60 -2.29 -11.28
C ILE A 344 -0.47 -2.48 -12.80
N MET A 345 -0.18 -1.41 -13.55
CA MET A 345 0.06 -1.52 -14.99
C MET A 345 1.28 -2.38 -15.30
N LEU A 346 2.34 -2.31 -14.48
CA LEU A 346 3.52 -3.16 -14.64
C LEU A 346 3.20 -4.63 -14.33
N GLU A 347 2.40 -4.94 -13.30
CA GLU A 347 1.89 -6.29 -13.00
C GLU A 347 1.10 -6.84 -14.20
N ASN A 348 0.18 -6.06 -14.75
CA ASN A 348 -0.68 -6.48 -15.86
C ASN A 348 0.13 -6.75 -17.12
N LEU A 349 1.13 -5.89 -17.41
CA LEU A 349 2.04 -6.10 -18.52
C LEU A 349 2.86 -7.39 -18.35
N ALA A 350 3.42 -7.61 -17.16
CA ALA A 350 4.22 -8.79 -16.83
C ALA A 350 3.43 -10.10 -16.92
N THR A 351 2.14 -10.09 -16.54
CA THR A 351 1.29 -11.29 -16.44
C THR A 351 1.29 -12.12 -17.72
N THR A 352 1.31 -11.47 -18.88
CA THR A 352 1.22 -12.14 -20.19
C THR A 352 2.41 -13.07 -20.49
N GLU A 353 3.57 -12.79 -19.90
CA GLU A 353 4.82 -13.53 -20.12
C GLU A 353 5.35 -14.20 -18.84
N PHE A 354 4.86 -13.81 -17.66
CA PHE A 354 5.39 -14.24 -16.36
C PHE A 354 5.54 -15.75 -16.20
N PHE A 355 4.49 -16.51 -16.52
CA PHE A 355 4.48 -17.98 -16.40
C PHE A 355 5.09 -18.71 -17.62
N LYS A 356 5.43 -17.99 -18.69
CA LYS A 356 6.07 -18.58 -19.88
C LYS A 356 7.59 -18.59 -19.76
N LEU A 357 8.14 -17.66 -19.00
CA LEU A 357 9.56 -17.57 -18.72
C LEU A 357 9.88 -18.53 -17.56
N GLU A 358 10.65 -19.58 -17.82
CA GLU A 358 11.30 -20.35 -16.75
C GLU A 358 12.19 -19.38 -15.95
N ASP A 359 12.07 -19.35 -14.62
CA ASP A 359 12.77 -18.46 -13.66
C ASP A 359 14.01 -17.76 -14.24
N ASN A 360 13.81 -16.59 -14.87
CA ASN A 360 14.86 -15.86 -15.59
C ASN A 360 15.09 -14.46 -15.01
N PRO A 361 15.51 -14.36 -13.74
CA PRO A 361 15.81 -13.07 -13.13
C PRO A 361 17.04 -12.42 -13.78
N TYR A 362 17.03 -11.10 -13.89
CA TYR A 362 18.25 -10.30 -14.03
C TYR A 362 19.16 -10.44 -12.81
N SER A 363 20.43 -10.11 -12.97
CA SER A 363 21.41 -10.04 -11.89
C SER A 363 21.10 -8.91 -10.91
N TYR A 364 21.40 -9.15 -9.64
CA TYR A 364 21.30 -8.21 -8.52
C TYR A 364 22.34 -8.56 -7.47
N GLU A 365 22.63 -7.61 -6.58
CA GLU A 365 23.60 -7.80 -5.50
C GLU A 365 22.94 -7.67 -4.13
N ILE A 366 23.42 -8.43 -3.15
CA ILE A 366 23.00 -8.32 -1.75
C ILE A 366 24.26 -8.03 -0.94
N GLU A 367 24.40 -6.79 -0.51
CA GLU A 367 25.53 -6.30 0.28
C GLU A 367 25.20 -6.45 1.77
N ASN A 368 26.21 -6.72 2.62
CA ASN A 368 26.05 -6.61 4.08
C ASN A 368 26.75 -5.32 4.53
N LYS A 369 25.98 -4.37 5.06
CA LYS A 369 26.46 -3.09 5.60
C LYS A 369 26.15 -3.06 7.08
N ASN A 370 27.16 -3.29 7.92
CA ASN A 370 27.03 -3.27 9.38
C ASN A 370 25.88 -4.15 9.91
N GLU A 371 25.84 -5.42 9.50
CA GLU A 371 24.83 -6.41 9.89
C GLU A 371 23.43 -6.19 9.28
N ILE A 372 23.26 -5.15 8.45
CA ILE A 372 22.04 -4.92 7.65
C ILE A 372 22.30 -5.32 6.20
N PHE A 373 21.43 -6.15 5.64
CA PHE A 373 21.52 -6.52 4.23
C PHE A 373 20.85 -5.49 3.32
N VAL A 374 21.53 -5.07 2.27
CA VAL A 374 21.02 -4.11 1.30
C VAL A 374 20.96 -4.75 -0.09
N ILE A 375 19.77 -4.79 -0.67
CA ILE A 375 19.58 -5.26 -2.05
C ILE A 375 19.89 -4.10 -3.01
N ASN A 376 20.88 -4.30 -3.86
CA ASN A 376 21.34 -3.33 -4.84
C ASN A 376 20.85 -3.72 -6.24
N TRP A 377 20.20 -2.76 -6.91
CA TRP A 377 19.52 -2.93 -8.18
C TRP A 377 20.29 -2.38 -9.40
N GLN A 378 21.57 -1.99 -9.24
CA GLN A 378 22.38 -1.45 -10.32
C GLN A 378 22.42 -2.37 -11.55
N ALA A 379 22.73 -3.65 -11.34
CA ALA A 379 22.82 -4.63 -12.43
C ALA A 379 21.48 -4.87 -13.14
N LEU A 380 20.38 -4.93 -12.37
CA LEU A 380 19.02 -5.01 -12.91
C LEU A 380 18.71 -3.79 -13.78
N LEU A 381 18.97 -2.59 -13.26
CA LEU A 381 18.64 -1.34 -13.95
C LEU A 381 19.38 -1.21 -15.28
N LEU A 382 20.67 -1.54 -15.32
CA LEU A 382 21.46 -1.55 -16.55
C LEU A 382 20.91 -2.58 -17.55
N ALA A 383 20.59 -3.80 -17.10
CA ALA A 383 20.08 -4.84 -17.98
C ALA A 383 18.72 -4.48 -18.58
N VAL A 384 17.85 -3.80 -17.82
CA VAL A 384 16.57 -3.28 -18.34
C VAL A 384 16.78 -2.24 -19.43
N LEU A 385 17.73 -1.31 -19.27
CA LEU A 385 18.06 -0.33 -20.31
C LEU A 385 18.61 -1.00 -21.58
N GLN A 386 19.46 -2.02 -21.41
CA GLN A 386 20.01 -2.79 -22.53
C GLN A 386 18.93 -3.58 -23.27
N ASP A 387 18.02 -4.25 -22.56
CA ASP A 387 16.90 -4.97 -23.16
C ASP A 387 15.96 -4.02 -23.93
N LEU A 388 15.70 -2.82 -23.38
CA LEU A 388 14.93 -1.78 -24.08
C LEU A 388 15.64 -1.31 -25.35
N GLN A 389 16.96 -1.12 -25.32
CA GLN A 389 17.76 -0.74 -26.49
C GLN A 389 17.77 -1.83 -27.56
N GLN A 390 17.77 -3.10 -27.15
CA GLN A 390 17.65 -4.27 -28.01
C GLN A 390 16.22 -4.54 -28.49
N GLN A 391 15.25 -3.70 -28.09
CA GLN A 391 13.84 -3.82 -28.44
C GLN A 391 13.22 -5.15 -28.01
N ILE A 392 13.67 -5.70 -26.87
CA ILE A 392 13.00 -6.83 -26.23
C ILE A 392 11.59 -6.39 -25.84
N ASP A 393 10.63 -7.31 -25.97
CA ASP A 393 9.23 -7.05 -25.62
C ASP A 393 9.12 -6.56 -24.16
N LYS A 394 8.45 -5.41 -23.96
CA LYS A 394 8.26 -4.80 -22.65
C LYS A 394 7.53 -5.75 -21.68
N ALA A 395 6.68 -6.66 -22.17
CA ALA A 395 6.06 -7.70 -21.34
C ALA A 395 7.07 -8.70 -20.77
N VAL A 396 8.05 -9.11 -21.58
CA VAL A 396 9.16 -9.97 -21.15
C VAL A 396 10.02 -9.25 -20.12
N ILE A 397 10.37 -7.98 -20.37
CA ILE A 397 11.14 -7.16 -19.43
C ILE A 397 10.41 -7.02 -18.09
N ALA A 398 9.11 -6.68 -18.13
CA ALA A 398 8.27 -6.55 -16.94
C ALA A 398 8.20 -7.86 -16.14
N ALA A 399 8.05 -9.00 -16.81
CA ALA A 399 8.07 -10.32 -16.16
C ALA A 399 9.42 -10.62 -15.50
N ARG A 400 10.54 -10.34 -16.18
CA ARG A 400 11.88 -10.54 -15.62
C ARG A 400 12.17 -9.62 -14.43
N ILE A 401 11.66 -8.39 -14.42
CA ILE A 401 11.73 -7.48 -13.25
C ILE A 401 11.04 -8.10 -12.04
N HIS A 402 9.84 -8.69 -12.21
CA HIS A 402 9.14 -9.37 -11.12
C HIS A 402 9.89 -10.62 -10.65
N HIS A 403 10.38 -11.46 -11.58
CA HIS A 403 11.24 -12.61 -11.26
C HIS A 403 12.48 -12.22 -10.48
N THR A 404 13.13 -11.11 -10.84
CA THR A 404 14.28 -10.56 -10.11
C THR A 404 13.93 -10.17 -8.68
N LEU A 405 12.80 -9.48 -8.48
CA LEU A 405 12.33 -9.11 -7.14
C LEU A 405 12.06 -10.35 -6.28
N ILE A 406 11.37 -11.34 -6.82
CA ILE A 406 11.09 -12.62 -6.13
C ILE A 406 12.40 -13.32 -5.77
N SER A 407 13.29 -13.49 -6.75
CA SER A 407 14.58 -14.14 -6.56
C SER A 407 15.40 -13.48 -5.45
N ALA A 408 15.52 -12.14 -5.46
CA ALA A 408 16.28 -11.41 -4.46
C ALA A 408 15.65 -11.51 -3.07
N THR A 409 14.32 -11.42 -2.99
CA THR A 409 13.55 -11.53 -1.75
C THR A 409 13.71 -12.91 -1.12
N VAL A 410 13.47 -13.98 -1.91
CA VAL A 410 13.62 -15.37 -1.45
C VAL A 410 15.06 -15.63 -1.02
N LYS A 411 16.06 -15.21 -1.80
CA LYS A 411 17.47 -15.40 -1.47
C LYS A 411 17.86 -14.74 -0.15
N LEU A 412 17.37 -13.52 0.11
CA LEU A 412 17.64 -12.84 1.37
C LEU A 412 16.88 -13.49 2.54
N LEU A 413 15.60 -13.82 2.37
CA LEU A 413 14.81 -14.49 3.40
C LEU A 413 15.40 -15.85 3.80
N MET A 414 15.85 -16.65 2.82
CA MET A 414 16.53 -17.92 3.10
C MET A 414 17.81 -17.72 3.92
N LYS A 415 18.60 -16.70 3.59
CA LYS A 415 19.83 -16.37 4.34
C LYS A 415 19.50 -15.95 5.77
N LEU A 416 18.51 -15.07 5.93
CA LEU A 416 18.08 -14.56 7.24
C LEU A 416 17.44 -15.66 8.10
N SER A 417 16.67 -16.56 7.49
CA SER A 417 16.07 -17.72 8.16
C SER A 417 17.14 -18.62 8.79
N ILE A 418 18.25 -18.88 8.08
CA ILE A 418 19.38 -19.62 8.64
C ILE A 418 20.03 -18.85 9.81
N GLN A 419 20.20 -17.53 9.69
CA GLN A 419 20.85 -16.71 10.72
C GLN A 419 20.01 -16.53 12.00
N THR A 420 18.69 -16.50 11.85
CA THR A 420 17.73 -16.26 12.94
C THR A 420 17.11 -17.55 13.48
N GLU A 421 17.40 -18.69 12.84
CA GLU A 421 16.84 -20.01 13.16
C GLU A 421 15.29 -20.04 13.12
N THR A 422 14.68 -19.15 12.35
CA THR A 422 13.22 -19.10 12.17
C THR A 422 12.80 -19.69 10.82
N ASN A 423 11.77 -20.52 10.86
CA ASN A 423 11.16 -21.12 9.66
C ASN A 423 9.81 -20.48 9.32
N THR A 424 9.36 -19.51 10.10
CA THR A 424 8.10 -18.79 9.88
C THR A 424 8.40 -17.48 9.17
N ILE A 425 7.83 -17.32 7.98
CA ILE A 425 8.01 -16.14 7.13
C ILE A 425 6.66 -15.48 6.88
N ILE A 426 6.59 -14.18 7.09
CA ILE A 426 5.43 -13.34 6.77
C ILE A 426 5.73 -12.46 5.55
N LEU A 427 4.78 -12.36 4.64
CA LEU A 427 4.77 -11.40 3.54
C LEU A 427 3.60 -10.45 3.79
N SER A 428 3.86 -9.14 3.89
CA SER A 428 2.83 -8.13 4.20
C SER A 428 3.16 -6.77 3.62
N GLY A 429 2.21 -5.82 3.69
CA GLY A 429 2.32 -4.50 3.06
C GLY A 429 1.65 -4.42 1.69
N GLY A 430 1.37 -3.18 1.24
CA GLY A 430 0.54 -2.91 0.08
C GLY A 430 1.02 -3.51 -1.24
N VAL A 431 2.33 -3.73 -1.41
CA VAL A 431 2.91 -4.28 -2.64
C VAL A 431 2.57 -5.76 -2.83
N PHE A 432 2.32 -6.52 -1.76
CA PHE A 432 1.90 -7.93 -1.87
C PHE A 432 0.44 -8.10 -2.33
N GLN A 433 -0.27 -7.01 -2.64
CA GLN A 433 -1.48 -7.08 -3.47
C GLN A 433 -1.17 -7.46 -4.92
N ASN A 434 0.10 -7.31 -5.34
CA ASN A 434 0.61 -7.80 -6.61
C ASN A 434 0.60 -9.33 -6.61
N ARG A 435 -0.21 -9.92 -7.48
CA ARG A 435 -0.41 -11.37 -7.50
C ARG A 435 0.82 -12.16 -7.90
N LEU A 436 1.69 -11.55 -8.71
CA LEU A 436 2.87 -12.23 -9.24
C LEU A 436 3.93 -12.41 -8.15
N LEU A 437 3.87 -11.61 -7.09
CA LEU A 437 4.81 -11.68 -5.96
C LEU A 437 4.35 -12.62 -4.84
N LEU A 438 3.05 -12.91 -4.76
CA LEU A 438 2.47 -13.73 -3.70
C LEU A 438 2.28 -15.19 -4.10
N ASN A 439 2.26 -15.48 -5.40
CA ASN A 439 2.00 -16.80 -5.98
C ASN A 439 3.25 -17.64 -6.22
#